data_AF-A0A6G3MJQ5-F1
#
_entry.id   AF-A0A6G3MJQ5-F1
#
_cell.length_a   1.000
_cell.length_b   1.000
_cell.length_c   1.000
_cell.angle_alpha   90.00
_cell.angle_beta   90.00
_cell.angle_gamma   90.00
#
_symmetry.space_group_name_H-M   'P 1'
#
loop_
_entity.id
_entity.type
_entity.pdbx_description
1 polymer ?
#
loop_
_entity_poly.entity_id
_entity_poly.type
_entity_poly.pdbx_seq_one_letter_code
_entity_poly.pdbx_strand_id
1 'polypeptide(L)'
;YKVCFNMITFGQSLKGNSSLDPPNSCIRILLVCELLKSSAQFLISDTNFKKFDGFFVVFQAFIWRKKLSHYYTKLNNKFPSNVDFIVQELFDLLKIRKKYYDSPEKVNEVFNRLLNRYCMSQVNNLVEKYTLSGINISSIFTNYLEDLDDHQTQTFSNDSSPQPEHKSIDDELEFEREYEKTLLESINEKGMGMNKQETIDLTLPSHLKDKYSNFQDGLEHEIDDKTQKEL
;
A
#
# COMPACT_ATOMS: atom_id res chain seq x y z
N TYR A 1 5.49 4.08 -5.74
CA TYR A 1 4.29 3.23 -5.86
C TYR A 1 4.06 2.35 -4.63
N LYS A 2 4.90 1.32 -4.37
CA LYS A 2 4.71 0.36 -3.24
C LYS A 2 4.57 1.03 -1.87
N VAL A 3 5.39 2.04 -1.58
CA VAL A 3 5.32 2.81 -0.32
C VAL A 3 3.94 3.46 -0.14
N CYS A 4 3.42 4.13 -1.17
CA CYS A 4 2.10 4.78 -1.13
C CYS A 4 0.98 3.75 -0.88
N PHE A 5 1.04 2.61 -1.58
CA PHE A 5 0.07 1.54 -1.41
C PHE A 5 0.10 0.98 0.03
N ASN A 6 1.29 0.69 0.55
CA ASN A 6 1.46 0.20 1.91
C ASN A 6 0.98 1.20 2.97
N MET A 7 1.15 2.51 2.76
CA MET A 7 0.64 3.52 3.70
C MET A 7 -0.88 3.41 3.93
N ILE A 8 -1.64 2.97 2.92
CA ILE A 8 -3.10 2.88 3.00
C ILE A 8 -3.63 1.47 3.23
N THR A 9 -2.84 0.43 2.98
CA THR A 9 -3.28 -0.97 3.17
C THR A 9 -2.68 -1.62 4.42
N PHE A 10 -1.47 -1.25 4.83
CA PHE A 10 -0.78 -1.90 5.93
C PHE A 10 -1.51 -1.71 7.26
N GLY A 11 -1.74 -2.80 7.98
CA GLY A 11 -2.37 -2.76 9.31
C GLY A 11 -3.84 -2.32 9.28
N GLN A 12 -4.51 -2.36 8.14
CA GLN A 12 -5.94 -2.12 8.04
C GLN A 12 -6.75 -3.38 8.36
N SER A 13 -7.77 -3.22 9.20
CA SER A 13 -8.72 -4.29 9.50
C SER A 13 -9.82 -4.35 8.44
N LEU A 14 -10.31 -5.55 8.13
CA LEU A 14 -11.52 -5.75 7.32
C LEU A 14 -12.73 -4.99 7.87
N LYS A 15 -12.78 -4.78 9.19
CA LYS A 15 -13.83 -4.04 9.91
C LYS A 15 -13.60 -2.51 9.91
N GLY A 16 -12.55 -2.04 9.23
CA GLY A 16 -12.33 -0.64 8.93
C GLY A 16 -11.54 0.19 9.96
N ASN A 17 -11.38 -0.29 11.20
CA ASN A 17 -10.64 0.41 12.25
C ASN A 17 -9.53 -0.48 12.81
N SER A 18 -8.33 0.08 12.98
CA SER A 18 -7.21 -0.60 13.64
C SER A 18 -6.47 0.35 14.59
N SER A 19 -5.67 -0.20 15.50
CA SER A 19 -4.80 0.61 16.37
C SER A 19 -3.84 1.49 15.55
N LEU A 20 -3.42 0.99 14.38
CA LEU A 20 -2.50 1.67 13.45
C LEU A 20 -3.21 2.68 12.52
N ASP A 21 -4.54 2.71 12.49
CA ASP A 21 -5.33 3.69 11.75
C ASP A 21 -6.65 3.96 12.49
N PRO A 22 -6.60 4.74 13.59
CA PRO A 22 -7.79 5.05 14.36
C PRO A 22 -8.74 5.93 13.53
N PRO A 23 -10.07 5.82 13.71
CA PRO A 23 -11.06 6.45 12.82
C PRO A 23 -10.97 7.98 12.79
N ASN A 24 -10.52 8.61 13.88
CA ASN A 24 -10.34 10.06 14.01
C ASN A 24 -9.04 10.62 13.40
N SER A 25 -8.12 9.76 12.97
CA SER A 25 -6.85 10.19 12.39
C SER A 25 -6.93 10.23 10.86
N CYS A 26 -6.43 11.31 10.26
CA CYS A 26 -6.25 11.45 8.81
C CYS A 26 -4.77 11.38 8.39
N ILE A 27 -3.86 11.02 9.30
CA ILE A 27 -2.40 11.09 9.09
C ILE A 27 -1.97 10.31 7.84
N ARG A 28 -2.53 9.13 7.58
CA ARG A 28 -2.19 8.34 6.38
C ARG A 28 -2.55 9.05 5.08
N ILE A 29 -3.68 9.74 5.04
CA ILE A 29 -4.10 10.54 3.88
C ILE A 29 -3.08 11.65 3.65
N LEU A 30 -2.73 12.36 4.73
CA LEU A 30 -1.80 13.49 4.69
C LEU A 30 -0.38 13.05 4.27
N LEU A 31 0.12 11.94 4.82
CA LEU A 31 1.44 11.38 4.47
C LEU A 31 1.51 10.98 3.00
N VAL A 32 0.46 10.33 2.47
CA VAL A 32 0.38 10.02 1.04
C VAL A 32 0.40 11.30 0.21
N CYS A 33 -0.37 12.30 0.61
CA CYS A 33 -0.40 13.58 -0.10
C CYS A 33 0.97 14.25 -0.13
N GLU A 34 1.65 14.33 1.02
CA GLU A 34 2.97 14.97 1.15
C GLU A 34 4.05 14.23 0.34
N LEU A 35 4.03 12.90 0.39
CA LEU A 35 4.96 12.07 -0.39
C LEU A 35 4.75 12.25 -1.90
N LEU A 36 3.50 12.31 -2.34
CA LEU A 36 3.19 12.52 -3.76
C LEU A 36 3.45 13.97 -4.20
N LYS A 37 3.25 14.96 -3.32
CA LYS A 37 3.54 16.37 -3.59
C LYS A 37 5.04 16.58 -3.85
N SER A 38 5.88 16.05 -2.95
CA SER A 38 7.34 16.17 -3.04
C SER A 38 7.95 15.41 -4.23
N SER A 39 7.28 14.36 -4.71
CA SER A 39 7.72 13.57 -5.86
C SER A 39 7.00 13.90 -7.18
N ALA A 40 6.06 14.84 -7.18
CA ALA A 40 5.15 15.12 -8.30
C ALA A 40 5.87 15.39 -9.62
N GLN A 41 6.93 16.21 -9.60
CA GLN A 41 7.68 16.58 -10.82
C GLN A 41 8.32 15.38 -11.53
N PHE A 42 8.79 14.40 -10.75
CA PHE A 42 9.37 13.17 -11.27
C PHE A 42 8.28 12.22 -11.75
N LEU A 43 7.20 12.10 -10.96
CA LEU A 43 6.07 11.25 -11.29
C LEU A 43 5.40 11.67 -12.61
N ILE A 44 5.13 12.95 -12.82
CA ILE A 44 4.43 13.40 -14.05
C ILE A 44 5.23 13.09 -15.32
N SER A 45 6.57 13.10 -15.22
CA SER A 45 7.48 12.83 -16.33
C SER A 45 7.78 11.33 -16.51
N ASP A 46 7.44 10.49 -15.52
CA ASP A 46 7.73 9.07 -15.50
C ASP A 46 6.69 8.28 -16.32
N THR A 47 7.15 7.43 -17.23
CA THR A 47 6.30 6.52 -18.01
C THR A 47 5.53 5.54 -17.12
N ASN A 48 6.09 5.22 -15.94
CA ASN A 48 5.47 4.38 -14.92
C ASN A 48 4.37 5.08 -14.12
N PHE A 49 4.13 6.38 -14.31
CA PHE A 49 3.05 7.07 -13.61
C PHE A 49 1.67 6.45 -13.85
N LYS A 50 1.48 5.83 -15.02
CA LYS A 50 0.26 5.05 -15.33
C LYS A 50 0.00 3.92 -14.34
N LYS A 51 1.04 3.36 -13.70
CA LYS A 51 0.90 2.34 -12.65
C LYS A 51 0.17 2.88 -11.42
N PHE A 52 0.15 4.20 -11.20
CA PHE A 52 -0.60 4.81 -10.10
C PHE A 52 -2.10 4.91 -10.35
N ASP A 53 -2.60 4.63 -11.56
CA ASP A 53 -4.04 4.74 -11.86
C ASP A 53 -4.90 3.87 -10.95
N GLY A 54 -4.49 2.61 -10.75
CA GLY A 54 -5.14 1.73 -9.77
C GLY A 54 -5.00 2.25 -8.35
N PHE A 55 -3.81 2.75 -7.98
CA PHE A 55 -3.57 3.32 -6.66
C PHE A 55 -4.51 4.49 -6.34
N PHE A 56 -4.75 5.42 -7.27
CA PHE A 56 -5.63 6.58 -7.00
C PHE A 56 -7.07 6.18 -6.77
N VAL A 57 -7.55 5.08 -7.37
CA VAL A 57 -8.87 4.51 -7.07
C VAL A 57 -8.89 3.96 -5.64
N VAL A 58 -7.90 3.16 -5.27
CA VAL A 58 -7.77 2.59 -3.91
C VAL A 58 -7.64 3.69 -2.86
N PHE A 59 -6.87 4.74 -3.16
CA PHE A 59 -6.69 5.89 -2.28
C PHE A 59 -7.99 6.67 -2.06
N GLN A 60 -8.77 6.90 -3.12
CA GLN A 60 -10.08 7.54 -2.99
C GLN A 60 -11.07 6.66 -2.22
N ALA A 61 -11.07 5.34 -2.44
CA ALA A 61 -11.91 4.40 -1.67
C ALA A 61 -11.53 4.42 -0.18
N PHE A 62 -10.23 4.50 0.12
CA PHE A 62 -9.72 4.67 1.47
C PHE A 62 -10.25 5.94 2.13
N ILE A 63 -10.20 7.08 1.43
CA ILE A 63 -10.71 8.37 1.93
C ILE A 63 -12.22 8.28 2.18
N TRP A 64 -13.01 7.76 1.24
CA TRP A 64 -14.46 7.63 1.39
C TRP A 64 -14.84 6.73 2.57
N ARG A 65 -14.14 5.62 2.76
CA ARG A 65 -14.35 4.74 3.91
C ARG A 65 -14.07 5.46 5.23
N LYS A 66 -13.07 6.35 5.28
CA LYS A 66 -12.85 7.21 6.47
C LYS A 66 -14.01 8.20 6.63
N LYS A 67 -14.40 8.92 5.58
CA LYS A 67 -15.51 9.90 5.59
C LYS A 67 -16.83 9.29 6.07
N LEU A 68 -17.12 8.06 5.64
CA LEU A 68 -18.34 7.32 5.98
C LEU A 68 -18.25 6.55 7.31
N SER A 69 -17.11 6.58 7.99
CA SER A 69 -16.96 5.88 9.27
C SER A 69 -17.94 6.42 10.32
N HIS A 70 -18.36 5.54 11.24
CA HIS A 70 -19.22 5.90 12.37
C HIS A 70 -18.68 7.04 13.24
N TYR A 71 -17.38 7.35 13.15
CA TYR A 71 -16.80 8.48 13.85
C TYR A 71 -17.24 9.82 13.27
N TYR A 72 -17.20 9.97 11.93
CA TYR A 72 -17.50 11.23 11.22
C TYR A 72 -18.95 11.37 10.78
N THR A 73 -19.76 10.31 10.87
CA THR A 73 -21.21 10.39 10.65
C THR A 73 -21.98 10.83 11.91
N LYS A 74 -21.30 10.98 13.06
CA LYS A 74 -21.89 11.51 14.30
C LYS A 74 -22.02 13.03 14.25
N LEU A 75 -23.10 13.57 14.82
CA LEU A 75 -23.44 15.00 14.79
C LEU A 75 -22.32 15.94 15.24
N ASN A 76 -21.48 15.51 16.20
CA ASN A 76 -20.42 16.33 16.79
C ASN A 76 -19.08 16.24 16.05
N ASN A 77 -18.94 15.33 15.08
CA ASN A 77 -17.68 15.07 14.40
C ASN A 77 -17.91 15.21 12.89
N LYS A 78 -17.30 16.22 12.27
CA LYS A 78 -17.30 16.36 10.82
C LYS A 78 -15.94 15.95 10.26
N PHE A 79 -15.94 15.33 9.09
CA PHE A 79 -14.68 15.07 8.39
C PHE A 79 -13.96 16.41 8.14
N PRO A 80 -12.64 16.51 8.40
CA PRO A 80 -11.94 17.78 8.30
C PRO A 80 -11.88 18.28 6.84
N SER A 81 -12.50 19.44 6.56
CA SER A 81 -12.56 20.00 5.19
C SER A 81 -11.18 20.33 4.61
N ASN A 82 -10.21 20.68 5.46
CA ASN A 82 -8.82 20.90 5.05
C ASN A 82 -8.20 19.66 4.38
N VAL A 83 -8.56 18.45 4.83
CA VAL A 83 -8.06 17.20 4.22
C VAL A 83 -8.62 17.05 2.80
N ASP A 84 -9.90 17.37 2.58
CA ASP A 84 -10.50 17.34 1.24
C ASP A 84 -9.80 18.33 0.29
N PHE A 85 -9.51 19.55 0.75
CA PHE A 85 -8.79 20.54 -0.04
C PHE A 85 -7.36 20.07 -0.40
N ILE A 86 -6.64 19.48 0.56
CA ILE A 86 -5.28 18.95 0.32
C ILE A 86 -5.29 17.85 -0.75
N VAL A 87 -6.27 16.94 -0.70
CA VAL A 87 -6.40 15.87 -1.70
C VAL A 87 -6.74 16.45 -3.08
N GLN A 88 -7.65 17.42 -3.14
CA GLN A 88 -8.02 18.07 -4.40
C GLN A 88 -6.83 18.81 -5.03
N GLU A 89 -6.09 19.58 -4.23
CA GLU A 89 -4.88 20.29 -4.65
C GLU A 89 -3.82 19.32 -5.19
N LEU A 90 -3.66 18.16 -4.55
CA LEU A 90 -2.75 17.11 -5.03
C LEU A 90 -3.17 16.57 -6.40
N PHE A 91 -4.47 16.30 -6.61
CA PHE A 91 -4.96 15.79 -7.90
C PHE A 91 -4.80 16.82 -9.02
N ASP A 92 -4.94 18.11 -8.70
CA ASP A 92 -4.68 19.21 -9.63
C ASP A 92 -3.19 19.29 -9.97
N LEU A 93 -2.30 19.23 -8.95
CA LEU A 93 -0.84 19.23 -9.13
C LEU A 93 -0.38 18.08 -10.04
N LEU A 94 -0.93 16.89 -9.82
CA LEU A 94 -0.62 15.68 -10.59
C LEU A 94 -1.32 15.63 -11.97
N LYS A 95 -2.14 16.63 -12.32
CA LYS A 95 -2.92 16.70 -13.57
C LYS A 95 -3.88 15.51 -13.77
N ILE A 96 -4.35 14.93 -12.68
CA ILE A 96 -5.28 13.78 -12.66
C ILE A 96 -6.67 14.16 -12.14
N ARG A 97 -7.01 15.45 -12.07
CA ARG A 97 -8.31 15.93 -11.54
C ARG A 97 -9.53 15.24 -12.16
N LYS A 98 -9.47 14.88 -13.45
CA LYS A 98 -10.54 14.12 -14.13
C LYS A 98 -10.81 12.73 -13.53
N LYS A 99 -9.88 12.19 -12.74
CA LYS A 99 -9.98 10.90 -12.05
C LYS A 99 -10.45 11.03 -10.60
N TYR A 100 -10.78 12.25 -10.16
CA TYR A 100 -11.37 12.48 -8.84
C TYR A 100 -12.87 12.18 -8.86
N TYR A 101 -13.36 11.45 -7.86
CA TYR A 101 -14.74 11.02 -7.75
C TYR A 101 -15.43 11.67 -6.55
N ASP A 102 -16.47 12.45 -6.83
CA ASP A 102 -17.21 13.22 -5.83
C ASP A 102 -18.28 12.41 -5.06
N SER A 103 -18.49 11.14 -5.39
CA SER A 103 -19.49 10.28 -4.74
C SER A 103 -18.88 8.93 -4.33
N PRO A 104 -19.25 8.40 -3.14
CA PRO A 104 -18.75 7.12 -2.66
C PRO A 104 -19.23 5.95 -3.52
N GLU A 105 -20.43 6.05 -4.10
CA GLU A 105 -20.99 5.01 -4.99
C GLU A 105 -20.11 4.84 -6.23
N LYS A 106 -19.73 5.94 -6.88
CA LYS A 106 -18.85 5.91 -8.06
C LYS A 106 -17.48 5.33 -7.74
N VAL A 107 -16.91 5.70 -6.60
CA VAL A 107 -15.61 5.16 -6.17
C VAL A 107 -15.69 3.67 -5.91
N ASN A 108 -16.73 3.22 -5.21
CA ASN A 108 -16.92 1.81 -4.90
C ASN A 108 -17.15 0.98 -6.17
N GLU A 109 -17.91 1.48 -7.14
CA GLU A 109 -18.10 0.81 -8.43
C GLU A 109 -16.76 0.62 -9.15
N VAL A 110 -15.98 1.69 -9.30
CA VAL A 110 -14.67 1.63 -9.98
C VAL A 110 -13.68 0.77 -9.20
N PHE A 111 -13.70 0.83 -7.88
CA PHE A 111 -12.86 0.00 -7.00
C PHE A 111 -13.20 -1.48 -7.13
N ASN A 112 -14.49 -1.84 -7.10
CA ASN A 112 -14.93 -3.23 -7.28
C ASN A 112 -14.59 -3.75 -8.67
N ARG A 113 -14.75 -2.92 -9.72
CA ARG A 113 -14.33 -3.26 -11.08
C ARG A 113 -12.82 -3.47 -11.18
N LEU A 114 -12.02 -2.67 -10.46
CA LEU A 114 -10.57 -2.85 -10.39
C LEU A 114 -10.21 -4.16 -9.68
N LEU A 115 -10.85 -4.43 -8.53
CA LEU A 115 -10.63 -5.63 -7.75
C LEU A 115 -11.01 -6.90 -8.52
N ASN A 116 -12.17 -6.90 -9.19
CA ASN A 116 -12.61 -8.02 -10.01
C ASN A 116 -11.63 -8.32 -11.14
N ARG A 117 -11.14 -7.28 -11.85
CA ARG A 117 -10.13 -7.48 -12.90
C ARG A 117 -8.83 -8.07 -12.34
N TYR A 118 -8.39 -7.60 -11.18
CA TYR A 118 -7.21 -8.13 -10.52
C TYR A 118 -7.40 -9.59 -10.10
N CYS A 119 -8.50 -9.92 -9.42
CA CYS A 119 -8.84 -11.28 -9.03
C CYS A 119 -8.91 -12.23 -10.23
N MET A 120 -9.60 -11.82 -11.31
CA MET A 120 -9.69 -12.63 -12.52
C MET A 120 -8.33 -12.85 -13.18
N SER A 121 -7.46 -11.83 -13.22
CA SER A 121 -6.09 -11.99 -13.71
C SER A 121 -5.30 -13.00 -12.87
N GLN A 122 -5.40 -12.95 -11.54
CA GLN A 122 -4.74 -13.92 -10.67
C GLN A 122 -5.26 -15.35 -10.88
N VAL A 123 -6.58 -15.50 -11.05
CA VAL A 123 -7.18 -16.81 -11.38
C VAL A 123 -6.66 -17.31 -12.72
N ASN A 124 -6.61 -16.46 -13.75
CA ASN A 124 -6.10 -16.83 -15.07
C ASN A 124 -4.62 -17.26 -15.00
N ASN A 125 -3.78 -16.53 -14.26
CA ASN A 125 -2.37 -16.89 -14.07
C ASN A 125 -2.21 -18.25 -13.38
N LEU A 126 -3.06 -18.55 -12.38
CA LEU A 126 -3.08 -19.86 -11.74
C LEU A 126 -3.53 -20.94 -12.73
N VAL A 127 -4.63 -20.73 -13.46
CA VAL A 127 -5.12 -21.67 -14.48
C VAL A 127 -4.03 -21.98 -15.51
N GLU A 128 -3.33 -20.97 -16.01
CA GLU A 128 -2.21 -21.16 -16.95
C GLU A 128 -1.08 -21.99 -16.33
N LYS A 129 -0.63 -21.61 -15.13
CA LYS A 129 0.45 -22.31 -14.40
C LYS A 129 0.15 -23.79 -14.17
N TYR A 130 -1.08 -24.12 -13.79
CA TYR A 130 -1.48 -25.51 -13.55
C TYR A 130 -1.75 -26.28 -14.84
N THR A 131 -2.25 -25.61 -15.89
CA THR A 131 -2.43 -26.23 -17.21
C THR A 131 -1.07 -26.63 -17.81
N LEU A 132 -0.04 -25.78 -17.67
CA LEU A 132 1.35 -26.11 -18.04
C LEU A 132 1.92 -27.29 -17.23
N SER A 133 1.43 -27.49 -16.02
CA SER A 133 1.79 -28.62 -15.15
C SER A 133 0.94 -29.89 -15.43
N GLY A 134 0.09 -29.87 -16.47
CA GLY A 134 -0.76 -31.00 -16.87
C GLY A 134 -2.07 -31.14 -16.08
N ILE A 135 -2.42 -30.16 -15.24
CA ILE A 135 -3.63 -30.17 -14.39
C ILE A 135 -4.63 -29.13 -14.92
N ASN A 136 -5.74 -29.58 -15.51
CA ASN A 136 -6.81 -28.68 -15.94
C ASN A 136 -7.74 -28.36 -14.75
N ILE A 137 -7.55 -27.18 -14.15
CA ILE A 137 -8.40 -26.67 -13.07
C ILE A 137 -9.49 -25.71 -13.56
N SER A 138 -9.58 -25.48 -14.88
CA SER A 138 -10.48 -24.48 -15.44
C SER A 138 -11.95 -24.82 -15.19
N SER A 139 -12.30 -26.11 -15.23
CA SER A 139 -13.66 -26.62 -14.95
C SER A 139 -14.06 -26.51 -13.48
N ILE A 140 -13.09 -26.50 -12.55
CA ILE A 140 -13.35 -26.38 -11.11
C ILE A 140 -13.78 -24.95 -10.78
N PHE A 141 -13.16 -23.96 -11.42
CA PHE A 141 -13.51 -22.54 -11.22
C PHE A 141 -14.85 -22.16 -11.86
N THR A 142 -15.18 -22.69 -13.04
CA THR A 142 -16.47 -22.40 -13.70
C THR A 142 -17.65 -22.91 -12.89
N ASN A 143 -17.58 -24.13 -12.38
CA ASN A 143 -18.67 -24.70 -11.58
C ASN A 143 -18.89 -23.93 -10.27
N TYR A 144 -17.81 -23.47 -9.62
CA TYR A 144 -17.92 -22.68 -8.37
C TYR A 144 -18.48 -21.26 -8.58
N LEU A 145 -18.34 -20.70 -9.80
CA LEU A 145 -18.88 -19.38 -10.14
C LEU A 145 -20.35 -19.46 -10.57
N GLU A 146 -20.75 -20.54 -11.24
CA GLU A 146 -22.15 -20.80 -11.59
C GLU A 146 -23.03 -21.01 -10.35
N ASP A 147 -22.49 -21.62 -9.28
CA ASP A 147 -23.21 -21.81 -8.01
C ASP A 147 -23.41 -20.52 -7.17
N LEU A 148 -22.82 -19.39 -7.59
CA LEU A 148 -22.94 -18.09 -6.89
C LEU A 148 -23.89 -17.09 -7.55
N ASP A 149 -24.41 -17.39 -8.75
CA ASP A 149 -25.20 -16.44 -9.57
C ASP A 149 -26.73 -16.56 -9.37
N ASP A 150 -27.20 -17.36 -8.42
CA ASP A 150 -28.62 -17.70 -8.26
C ASP A 150 -29.44 -16.71 -7.41
N HIS A 151 -28.90 -15.54 -7.05
CA HIS A 151 -29.66 -14.51 -6.33
C HIS A 151 -29.65 -13.12 -7.01
N GLN A 152 -30.62 -13.00 -7.91
CA GLN A 152 -31.33 -11.80 -8.38
C GLN A 152 -30.64 -10.91 -9.42
N THR A 153 -30.84 -11.28 -10.69
CA THR A 153 -30.94 -10.38 -11.82
C THR A 153 -32.24 -9.57 -11.77
N GLN A 154 -32.13 -8.23 -11.78
CA GLN A 154 -33.08 -7.38 -12.51
C GLN A 154 -32.30 -6.54 -13.53
N THR A 155 -32.64 -6.78 -14.78
CA THR A 155 -32.10 -6.20 -16.00
C THR A 155 -32.63 -4.79 -16.23
N PHE A 156 -31.80 -3.89 -16.77
CA PHE A 156 -32.24 -2.87 -17.75
C PHE A 156 -31.08 -2.45 -18.67
N SER A 157 -31.17 -2.94 -19.92
CA SER A 157 -30.96 -2.30 -21.23
C SER A 157 -29.79 -1.37 -21.54
N ASN A 158 -28.96 -1.84 -22.49
CA ASN A 158 -28.35 -1.18 -23.67
C ASN A 158 -28.05 0.33 -23.68
N ASP A 159 -26.76 0.66 -23.83
CA ASP A 159 -26.31 1.69 -24.78
C ASP A 159 -24.91 1.38 -25.33
N SER A 160 -24.72 1.63 -26.62
CA SER A 160 -23.53 1.30 -27.42
C SER A 160 -22.64 2.54 -27.56
N SER A 161 -21.31 2.42 -27.37
CA SER A 161 -20.20 3.18 -28.04
C SER A 161 -18.87 3.09 -27.22
N PRO A 162 -17.69 3.46 -27.73
CA PRO A 162 -16.70 2.58 -28.35
C PRO A 162 -15.46 2.34 -27.46
N GLN A 163 -14.76 1.22 -27.68
CA GLN A 163 -13.51 0.86 -26.99
C GLN A 163 -12.33 1.79 -27.35
N PRO A 164 -11.47 2.15 -26.38
CA PRO A 164 -10.11 2.56 -26.65
C PRO A 164 -9.12 1.39 -26.44
N GLU A 165 -8.52 1.00 -27.56
CA GLU A 165 -7.18 0.44 -27.80
C GLU A 165 -6.47 -0.35 -26.68
N HIS A 166 -6.32 -1.63 -26.99
CA HIS A 166 -5.56 -2.68 -26.31
C HIS A 166 -4.08 -2.28 -26.08
N LYS A 167 -3.60 -2.35 -24.84
CA LYS A 167 -2.15 -2.39 -24.55
C LYS A 167 -1.75 -3.85 -24.30
N SER A 168 -0.66 -4.27 -24.93
CA SER A 168 -0.14 -5.63 -24.92
C SER A 168 0.28 -6.08 -23.52
N ILE A 169 -0.07 -7.34 -23.21
CA ILE A 169 0.21 -8.08 -21.98
C ILE A 169 1.73 -8.23 -21.71
N ASP A 170 2.57 -8.05 -22.73
CA ASP A 170 4.03 -8.21 -22.66
C ASP A 170 4.72 -7.19 -21.75
N ASP A 171 4.21 -5.96 -21.62
CA ASP A 171 4.87 -4.90 -20.86
C ASP A 171 4.79 -5.10 -19.32
N GLU A 172 3.77 -5.83 -18.86
CA GLU A 172 3.50 -6.04 -17.42
C GLU A 172 4.30 -7.23 -16.87
N LEU A 173 4.51 -8.27 -17.68
CA LEU A 173 5.33 -9.43 -17.35
C LEU A 173 6.84 -9.13 -17.35
N GLU A 174 7.29 -8.19 -18.18
CA GLU A 174 8.69 -7.74 -18.22
C GLU A 174 9.10 -7.06 -16.90
N PHE A 175 8.17 -6.33 -16.27
CA PHE A 175 8.42 -5.64 -15.00
C PHE A 175 8.60 -6.59 -13.82
N GLU A 176 7.85 -7.69 -13.76
CA GLU A 176 8.00 -8.69 -12.70
C GLU A 176 9.33 -9.44 -12.81
N ARG A 177 9.75 -9.78 -14.04
CA ARG A 177 11.06 -10.40 -14.29
C ARG A 177 12.23 -9.51 -13.90
N GLU A 178 12.20 -8.22 -14.26
CA GLU A 178 13.29 -7.30 -13.92
C GLU A 178 13.35 -7.05 -12.41
N TYR A 179 12.20 -7.03 -11.72
CA TYR A 179 12.14 -6.89 -10.25
C TYR A 179 12.77 -8.08 -9.51
N GLU A 180 12.47 -9.32 -9.94
CA GLU A 180 13.08 -10.51 -9.35
C GLU A 180 14.59 -10.54 -9.55
N LYS A 181 15.06 -10.14 -10.75
CA LYS A 181 16.49 -10.05 -11.08
C LYS A 181 17.22 -9.04 -10.20
N THR A 182 16.71 -7.81 -10.06
CA THR A 182 17.34 -6.79 -9.20
C THR A 182 17.31 -7.17 -7.72
N LEU A 183 16.26 -7.86 -7.26
CA LEU A 183 16.19 -8.37 -5.89
C LEU A 183 17.27 -9.43 -5.63
N LEU A 184 17.47 -10.36 -6.56
CA LEU A 184 18.50 -11.40 -6.48
C LEU A 184 19.91 -10.80 -6.53
N GLU A 185 20.16 -9.81 -7.39
CA GLU A 185 21.44 -9.09 -7.44
C GLU A 185 21.74 -8.40 -6.09
N SER A 186 20.74 -7.76 -5.47
CA SER A 186 20.92 -7.10 -4.17
C SER A 186 21.21 -8.05 -3.00
N ILE A 187 20.74 -9.29 -3.10
CA ILE A 187 21.01 -10.35 -2.11
C ILE A 187 22.42 -10.92 -2.32
N ASN A 188 22.84 -11.06 -3.58
CA ASN A 188 24.15 -11.61 -3.93
C ASN A 188 25.30 -10.62 -3.63
N GLU A 189 25.09 -9.31 -3.82
CA GLU A 189 26.04 -8.26 -3.43
C GLU A 189 26.27 -8.22 -1.91
N LYS A 190 25.24 -8.49 -1.10
CA LYS A 190 25.36 -8.61 0.36
C LYS A 190 26.02 -9.92 0.80
N GLY A 191 26.04 -10.94 -0.06
CA GLY A 191 26.71 -12.23 0.19
C GLY A 191 28.23 -12.20 -0.04
N MET A 192 28.76 -11.25 -0.82
CA MET A 192 30.21 -11.16 -1.11
C MET A 192 30.94 -10.04 -0.35
N GLY A 193 30.26 -9.31 0.53
CA GLY A 193 30.81 -8.16 1.28
C GLY A 193 31.09 -8.39 2.77
N MET A 194 31.16 -9.64 3.25
CA MET A 194 31.49 -9.91 4.66
C MET A 194 32.99 -9.72 4.91
N ASN A 195 33.42 -8.49 5.19
CA ASN A 195 34.41 -8.14 6.21
C ASN A 195 34.72 -6.63 6.20
N LYS A 196 33.90 -5.85 6.90
CA LYS A 196 34.37 -4.64 7.60
C LYS A 196 33.34 -4.25 8.65
N GLN A 197 33.69 -4.41 9.93
CA GLN A 197 33.00 -3.72 11.00
C GLN A 197 33.26 -2.22 10.83
N GLU A 198 32.25 -1.45 10.44
CA GLU A 198 32.28 0.01 10.57
C GLU A 198 32.04 0.34 12.05
N THR A 199 33.13 0.66 12.76
CA THR A 199 33.05 1.28 14.07
C THR A 199 32.48 2.69 13.90
N ILE A 200 31.24 2.88 14.37
CA ILE A 200 30.63 4.21 14.46
C ILE A 200 31.38 4.97 15.57
N ASP A 201 32.26 5.91 15.19
CA ASP A 201 32.90 6.82 16.13
C ASP A 201 31.90 7.94 16.50
N LEU A 202 31.11 7.69 17.54
CA LEU A 202 30.25 8.70 18.15
C LEU A 202 31.12 9.66 18.96
N THR A 203 31.52 10.78 18.35
CA THR A 203 32.18 11.86 19.09
C THR A 203 31.18 12.51 20.05
N LEU A 204 31.15 12.02 21.29
CA LEU A 204 30.32 12.54 22.37
C LEU A 204 30.79 13.95 22.78
N PRO A 205 29.91 14.95 22.83
CA PRO A 205 30.22 16.28 23.37
C PRO A 205 30.79 16.16 24.79
N SER A 206 31.88 16.89 25.07
CA SER A 206 32.71 16.75 26.28
C SER A 206 31.95 16.83 27.62
N HIS A 207 30.84 17.57 27.67
CA HIS A 207 30.01 17.72 28.87
C HIS A 207 29.11 16.50 29.19
N LEU A 208 29.02 15.53 28.29
CA LEU A 208 28.26 14.28 28.49
C LEU A 208 29.14 13.11 28.94
N LYS A 209 30.48 13.27 28.89
CA LYS A 209 31.43 12.20 29.20
C LYS A 209 31.47 11.87 30.69
N ASP A 210 31.38 12.88 31.55
CA ASP A 210 31.43 12.72 33.02
C ASP A 210 30.16 12.09 33.60
N LYS A 211 29.04 12.15 32.88
CA LYS A 211 27.79 11.47 33.28
C LYS A 211 27.79 9.98 32.91
N TYR A 212 28.53 9.59 31.88
CA TYR A 212 28.59 8.21 31.41
C TYR A 212 29.57 7.36 32.23
N SER A 213 30.72 7.91 32.64
CA SER A 213 31.67 7.21 33.51
C SER A 213 31.05 6.81 34.85
N ASN A 214 30.36 7.75 35.50
CA ASN A 214 29.65 7.49 36.77
C ASN A 214 28.47 6.50 36.63
N PHE A 215 27.92 6.32 35.43
CA PHE A 215 26.84 5.36 35.18
C PHE A 215 27.39 3.94 34.92
N GLN A 216 28.56 3.82 34.29
CA GLN A 216 29.22 2.52 34.08
C GLN A 216 29.81 1.96 35.39
N ASP A 217 30.41 2.80 36.23
CA ASP A 217 30.97 2.36 37.52
C ASP A 217 29.88 1.85 38.49
N GLY A 218 28.66 2.39 38.40
CA GLY A 218 27.52 1.92 39.20
C GLY A 218 26.91 0.60 38.73
N LEU A 219 27.02 0.28 37.44
CA LEU A 219 26.49 -0.97 36.86
C LEU A 219 27.43 -2.16 37.07
N GLU A 220 28.75 -1.95 37.07
CA GLU A 220 29.71 -3.03 37.34
C GLU A 220 29.66 -3.49 38.80
N HIS A 221 29.41 -2.58 39.75
CA HIS A 221 29.31 -2.92 41.17
C HIS A 221 28.01 -3.67 41.53
N GLU A 222 26.93 -3.51 40.76
CA GLU A 222 25.64 -4.17 41.02
C GLU A 222 25.57 -5.61 40.44
N ILE A 223 26.46 -5.93 39.49
CA ILE A 223 26.56 -7.26 38.85
C ILE A 223 27.43 -8.20 39.69
N ASP A 224 28.50 -7.71 40.33
CA ASP A 224 29.38 -8.54 41.17
C ASP A 224 28.69 -8.99 42.48
N ASP A 225 27.85 -8.14 43.07
CA ASP A 225 27.13 -8.46 44.32
C ASP A 225 26.00 -9.50 44.14
N LYS A 226 25.43 -9.61 42.93
CA LYS A 226 24.41 -10.63 42.63
C LYS A 226 25.03 -11.99 42.28
N THR A 227 26.28 -12.02 41.82
CA THR A 227 26.92 -13.26 41.38
C THR A 227 27.58 -14.04 42.53
N GLN A 228 27.89 -13.38 43.66
CA GLN A 228 28.47 -14.04 44.85
C GLN A 228 27.44 -14.59 45.87
N LYS A 229 26.13 -14.41 45.64
CA LYS A 229 25.07 -14.87 46.57
C LYS A 229 24.35 -16.16 46.16
N GLU A 230 24.75 -16.79 45.07
CA GLU A 230 24.17 -18.06 44.57
C GLU A 230 25.18 -19.24 44.51
N LEU A 231 26.24 -19.22 45.33
CA LEU A 231 27.15 -20.35 45.56
C LEU A 231 27.21 -20.75 47.03
#